data_AF-A0ABD7KY79-F1
#
_entry.id   AF-A0ABD7KY79-F1
#
_cell.length_a   1.000
_cell.length_b   1.000
_cell.length_c   1.000
_cell.angle_alpha   90.00
_cell.angle_beta   90.00
_cell.angle_gamma   90.00
#
_symmetry.space_group_name_H-M   'P 1'
#
loop_
_entity.id
_entity.type
_entity.pdbx_description
1 polymer ?
#
loop_
_entity_poly.entity_id
_entity_poly.type
_entity_poly.pdbx_seq_one_letter_code
_entity_poly.pdbx_strand_id
1 'polypeptide(L)'
;MAIGVVSASAAVLTRMQVRLIFALQNLLTLIATGLLPLMAALALLFIGALPFVGFESISARISAAGLLTTLALLLLFLVTIVWHPQRQTLPYYAPLRGMIRLAVAIVPAYPVLAGWALWLRISQYGWSPERLYGVLITIVALVWAIGFCASALIQRREPQKIHAYVIPATGLLSLIFLALVHTPVLDPWRISVASHMARYQDGRITADQVSLYMLSNAGRKGREAMLTLQNDPQFISNPKRQREINGLLSRNAGGAGKMTAAMLEKQVQLAPGMAHPDKTFWQAMLSNQYRFESCDSAQSNCLLMPLDLNSDGKPEAVLFQFTDRTIVAYTQTNTGWRIAGDAWKMPEALTRGELDRALRQRKVKSVVKPWADIEIFGERVDMSYDSYNNAQWR
;
A
#
# COMPACT_ATOMS: atom_id res chain seq x y z
N MET A 1 -48.47 33.61 -5.38
CA MET A 1 -48.73 32.15 -5.50
C MET A 1 -47.47 31.29 -5.64
N ALA A 2 -46.32 31.80 -6.07
CA ALA A 2 -45.09 31.00 -6.23
C ALA A 2 -44.43 30.53 -4.91
N ILE A 3 -44.54 31.29 -3.82
CA ILE A 3 -43.88 30.96 -2.54
C ILE A 3 -44.52 29.75 -1.85
N GLY A 4 -45.85 29.58 -1.96
CA GLY A 4 -46.58 28.44 -1.35
C GLY A 4 -46.28 27.10 -2.01
N VAL A 5 -46.03 27.09 -3.32
CA VAL A 5 -45.69 25.88 -4.08
C VAL A 5 -44.28 25.40 -3.73
N VAL A 6 -43.31 26.30 -3.61
CA VAL A 6 -41.93 25.96 -3.21
C VAL A 6 -41.87 25.40 -1.78
N SER A 7 -42.61 25.97 -0.83
CA SER A 7 -42.69 25.44 0.54
C SER A 7 -43.40 24.08 0.61
N ALA A 8 -44.43 23.87 -0.20
CA ALA A 8 -45.13 22.58 -0.28
C ALA A 8 -44.24 21.50 -0.91
N SER A 9 -43.50 21.82 -1.96
CA SER A 9 -42.52 20.91 -2.58
C SER A 9 -41.39 20.55 -1.62
N ALA A 10 -40.83 21.51 -0.89
CA ALA A 10 -39.78 21.25 0.11
C ALA A 10 -40.29 20.37 1.27
N ALA A 11 -41.53 20.59 1.73
CA ALA A 11 -42.19 19.78 2.77
C ALA A 11 -42.52 18.36 2.28
N VAL A 12 -42.90 18.20 1.01
CA VAL A 12 -43.17 16.88 0.41
C VAL A 12 -41.86 16.12 0.17
N LEU A 13 -40.79 16.77 -0.28
CA LEU A 13 -39.46 16.17 -0.43
C LEU A 13 -38.86 15.75 0.92
N THR A 14 -38.96 16.59 1.97
CA THR A 14 -38.54 16.22 3.33
C THR A 14 -39.42 15.10 3.91
N ARG A 15 -40.75 15.11 3.71
CA ARG A 15 -41.62 13.99 4.13
C ARG A 15 -41.38 12.69 3.36
N MET A 16 -41.03 12.77 2.07
CA MET A 16 -40.64 11.60 1.27
C MET A 16 -39.33 11.02 1.76
N GLN A 17 -38.31 11.87 2.00
CA GLN A 17 -37.04 11.44 2.59
C GLN A 17 -37.27 10.80 3.97
N VAL A 18 -38.10 11.39 4.82
CA VAL A 18 -38.46 10.85 6.14
C VAL A 18 -39.19 9.50 6.03
N ARG A 19 -40.14 9.34 5.10
CA ARG A 19 -40.80 8.04 4.85
C ARG A 19 -39.85 6.98 4.28
N LEU A 20 -38.96 7.37 3.37
CA LEU A 20 -37.92 6.48 2.83
C LEU A 20 -36.93 6.07 3.92
N ILE A 21 -36.53 7.01 4.78
CA ILE A 21 -35.68 6.76 5.94
C ILE A 21 -36.38 5.80 6.91
N PHE A 22 -37.66 6.01 7.22
CA PHE A 22 -38.41 5.10 8.08
C PHE A 22 -38.63 3.71 7.45
N ALA A 23 -38.88 3.64 6.14
CA ALA A 23 -39.01 2.37 5.43
C ALA A 23 -37.68 1.61 5.39
N LEU A 24 -36.57 2.30 5.11
CA LEU A 24 -35.22 1.75 5.13
C LEU A 24 -34.82 1.31 6.55
N GLN A 25 -35.10 2.14 7.57
CA GLN A 25 -34.88 1.80 8.97
C GLN A 25 -35.68 0.54 9.36
N ASN A 26 -36.94 0.43 8.96
CA ASN A 26 -37.75 -0.75 9.24
C ASN A 26 -37.20 -2.00 8.56
N LEU A 27 -36.80 -1.91 7.29
CA LEU A 27 -36.22 -3.03 6.54
C LEU A 27 -34.86 -3.44 7.11
N LEU A 28 -33.97 -2.48 7.40
CA LEU A 28 -32.69 -2.73 8.07
C LEU A 28 -32.89 -3.33 9.46
N THR A 29 -33.89 -2.86 10.21
CA THR A 29 -34.21 -3.40 11.53
C THR A 29 -34.75 -4.82 11.42
N LEU A 30 -35.57 -5.15 10.42
CA LEU A 30 -36.06 -6.50 10.16
C LEU A 30 -34.90 -7.47 9.87
N ILE A 31 -34.00 -7.08 8.94
CA ILE A 31 -32.80 -7.86 8.62
C ILE A 31 -31.91 -8.00 9.86
N ALA A 32 -31.65 -6.91 10.58
CA ALA A 32 -30.85 -6.92 11.80
C ALA A 32 -31.49 -7.79 12.90
N THR A 33 -32.82 -7.80 13.00
CA THR A 33 -33.55 -8.63 13.97
C THR A 33 -33.33 -10.12 13.69
N GLY A 34 -33.28 -10.53 12.43
CA GLY A 34 -32.96 -11.91 12.03
C GLY A 34 -31.48 -12.25 12.14
N LEU A 35 -30.58 -11.31 11.81
CA LEU A 35 -29.14 -11.53 11.77
C LEU A 35 -28.48 -11.48 13.15
N LEU A 36 -29.01 -10.69 14.10
CA LEU A 36 -28.49 -10.54 15.44
C LEU A 36 -28.30 -11.88 16.20
N PRO A 37 -29.29 -12.80 16.26
CA PRO A 37 -29.09 -14.08 16.94
C PRO A 37 -28.04 -14.96 16.27
N LEU A 38 -27.94 -14.93 14.93
CA LEU A 38 -26.88 -15.64 14.19
C LEU A 38 -25.49 -15.11 14.59
N MET A 39 -25.34 -13.78 14.60
CA MET A 39 -24.08 -13.14 14.96
C MET A 39 -23.72 -13.34 16.44
N ALA A 40 -24.70 -13.32 17.34
CA ALA A 40 -24.50 -13.61 18.75
C ALA A 40 -24.04 -15.06 18.96
N ALA A 41 -24.66 -16.03 18.27
CA ALA A 41 -24.24 -17.43 18.33
C ALA A 41 -22.81 -17.61 17.78
N LEU A 42 -22.49 -16.97 16.65
CA LEU A 42 -21.15 -16.99 16.06
C LEU A 42 -20.10 -16.39 17.01
N ALA A 43 -20.42 -15.25 17.64
CA ALA A 43 -19.55 -14.61 18.60
C ALA A 43 -19.24 -15.55 19.79
N LEU A 44 -20.29 -16.11 20.41
CA LEU A 44 -20.14 -17.05 21.53
C LEU A 44 -19.36 -18.32 21.15
N LEU A 45 -19.60 -18.84 19.94
CA LEU A 45 -18.82 -19.98 19.42
C LEU A 45 -17.36 -19.59 19.24
N PHE A 46 -17.08 -18.41 18.68
CA PHE A 46 -15.73 -17.94 18.43
C PHE A 46 -14.93 -17.76 19.73
N ILE A 47 -15.50 -17.11 20.76
CA ILE A 47 -14.82 -16.93 22.05
C ILE A 47 -14.63 -18.28 22.77
N GLY A 48 -15.58 -19.20 22.62
CA GLY A 48 -15.51 -20.54 23.21
C GLY A 48 -14.47 -21.44 22.52
N ALA A 49 -14.29 -21.31 21.21
CA ALA A 49 -13.31 -22.06 20.43
C ALA A 49 -11.88 -21.51 20.58
N LEU A 50 -11.74 -20.21 20.85
CA LEU A 50 -10.46 -19.51 20.97
C LEU A 50 -9.43 -20.19 21.90
N PRO A 51 -9.76 -20.62 23.14
CA PRO A 51 -8.81 -21.31 24.02
C PRO A 51 -8.32 -22.66 23.48
N PHE A 52 -9.06 -23.31 22.56
CA PHE A 52 -8.69 -24.59 21.98
C PHE A 52 -7.89 -24.46 20.68
N VAL A 53 -8.20 -23.44 19.87
CA VAL A 53 -7.63 -23.25 18.52
C VAL A 53 -6.33 -22.43 18.54
N GLY A 54 -6.12 -21.63 19.58
CA GLY A 54 -4.96 -20.76 19.73
C GLY A 54 -4.96 -19.56 18.76
N PHE A 55 -4.19 -18.52 19.09
CA PHE A 55 -4.11 -17.31 18.26
C PHE A 55 -3.31 -17.49 16.96
N GLU A 56 -2.45 -18.51 16.89
CA GLU A 56 -1.49 -18.64 15.79
C GLU A 56 -2.14 -19.10 14.46
N SER A 57 -3.14 -19.99 14.53
CA SER A 57 -3.79 -20.59 13.35
C SER A 57 -4.62 -19.61 12.52
N ILE A 58 -5.16 -18.55 13.13
CA ILE A 58 -5.99 -17.53 12.47
C ILE A 58 -5.12 -16.43 11.81
N SER A 59 -3.87 -16.29 12.24
CA SER A 59 -3.00 -15.14 11.92
C SER A 59 -2.32 -15.18 10.54
N ALA A 60 -2.34 -16.33 9.86
CA ALA A 60 -1.52 -16.55 8.66
C ALA A 60 -2.05 -15.85 7.39
N ARG A 61 -3.34 -15.51 7.32
CA ARG A 61 -3.96 -14.89 6.12
C ARG A 61 -4.75 -13.60 6.39
N ILE A 62 -5.25 -13.39 7.62
CA ILE A 62 -6.11 -12.24 7.97
C ILE A 62 -5.64 -11.68 9.32
N SER A 63 -5.66 -10.36 9.47
CA SER A 63 -5.34 -9.70 10.75
C SER A 63 -6.33 -10.14 11.83
N ALA A 64 -5.88 -10.94 12.79
CA ALA A 64 -6.69 -11.42 13.91
C ALA A 64 -7.35 -10.27 14.69
N ALA A 65 -6.61 -9.16 14.89
CA ALA A 65 -7.16 -7.96 15.51
C ALA A 65 -8.28 -7.32 14.67
N GLY A 66 -8.09 -7.25 13.35
CA GLY A 66 -9.11 -6.75 12.43
C GLY A 66 -10.40 -7.56 12.53
N LEU A 67 -10.31 -8.89 12.49
CA LEU A 67 -11.47 -9.79 12.60
C LEU A 67 -12.21 -9.65 13.94
N LEU A 68 -11.47 -9.60 15.06
CA LEU A 68 -12.04 -9.41 16.39
C LEU A 68 -12.78 -8.06 16.50
N THR A 69 -12.16 -6.98 16.02
CA THR A 69 -12.79 -5.65 16.04
C THR A 69 -14.01 -5.55 15.12
N THR A 70 -13.96 -6.12 13.91
CA THR A 70 -15.09 -6.08 12.98
C THR A 70 -16.25 -6.89 13.49
N LEU A 71 -15.99 -8.06 14.07
CA LEU A 71 -17.01 -8.88 14.73
C LEU A 71 -17.69 -8.10 15.88
N ALA A 72 -16.89 -7.44 16.72
CA ALA A 72 -17.41 -6.62 17.82
C ALA A 72 -18.25 -5.44 17.33
N LEU A 73 -17.76 -4.68 16.34
CA LEU A 73 -18.47 -3.53 15.77
C LEU A 73 -19.77 -3.95 15.08
N LEU A 74 -19.76 -5.05 14.32
CA LEU A 74 -20.94 -5.54 13.62
C LEU A 74 -22.00 -6.01 14.63
N LEU A 75 -21.58 -6.69 15.70
CA LEU A 75 -22.48 -7.08 16.78
C LEU A 75 -23.06 -5.86 17.50
N LEU A 76 -22.23 -4.87 17.86
CA LEU A 76 -22.69 -3.62 18.49
C LEU A 76 -23.65 -2.82 17.59
N PHE A 77 -23.36 -2.76 16.29
CA PHE A 77 -24.20 -2.09 15.31
C PHE A 77 -25.58 -2.76 15.19
N LEU A 78 -25.62 -4.09 15.08
CA LEU A 78 -26.88 -4.85 15.08
C LEU A 78 -27.66 -4.64 16.37
N VAL A 79 -26.98 -4.66 17.51
CA VAL A 79 -27.61 -4.42 18.82
C VAL A 79 -28.19 -3.00 18.90
N THR A 80 -27.48 -1.97 18.40
CA THR A 80 -28.02 -0.60 18.35
C THR A 80 -29.25 -0.46 17.48
N ILE A 81 -29.30 -1.16 16.34
CA ILE A 81 -30.45 -1.12 15.44
C ILE A 81 -31.66 -1.82 16.09
N VAL A 82 -31.44 -2.99 16.69
CA VAL A 82 -32.53 -3.81 17.24
C VAL A 82 -33.08 -3.24 18.56
N TRP A 83 -32.23 -2.61 19.39
CA TRP A 83 -32.64 -1.96 20.65
C TRP A 83 -33.11 -0.51 20.48
N HIS A 84 -33.68 -0.18 19.32
CA HIS A 84 -34.19 1.17 19.04
C HIS A 84 -35.27 1.60 20.08
N PRO A 85 -35.24 2.85 20.60
CA PRO A 85 -36.15 3.33 21.66
C PRO A 85 -37.64 3.17 21.36
N GLN A 86 -38.01 3.12 20.08
CA GLN A 86 -39.39 3.01 19.60
C GLN A 86 -39.99 1.60 19.74
N ARG A 87 -39.21 0.56 20.07
CA ARG A 87 -39.72 -0.79 20.37
C ARG A 87 -39.71 -1.04 21.88
N GLN A 88 -40.88 -0.96 22.51
CA GLN A 88 -41.06 -1.23 23.95
C GLN A 88 -40.90 -2.73 24.31
N THR A 89 -41.05 -3.64 23.35
CA THR A 89 -40.90 -5.08 23.57
C THR A 89 -39.95 -5.71 22.55
N LEU A 90 -38.96 -6.44 23.06
CA LEU A 90 -38.04 -7.23 22.25
C LEU A 90 -38.79 -8.44 21.64
N PRO A 91 -38.82 -8.60 20.30
CA PRO A 91 -39.60 -9.63 19.59
C PRO A 91 -38.94 -11.01 19.65
N TYR A 92 -38.31 -11.36 20.77
CA TYR A 92 -37.56 -12.60 20.94
C TYR A 92 -38.07 -13.43 22.11
N TYR A 93 -38.14 -14.74 21.87
CA TYR A 93 -38.39 -15.79 22.87
C TYR A 93 -37.29 -15.78 23.95
N ALA A 94 -37.63 -16.20 25.17
CA ALA A 94 -36.78 -16.08 26.37
C ALA A 94 -35.32 -16.57 26.25
N PRO A 95 -35.01 -17.77 25.71
CA PRO A 95 -33.63 -18.26 25.57
C PRO A 95 -32.81 -17.45 24.57
N LEU A 96 -33.42 -17.00 23.46
CA LEU A 96 -32.75 -16.18 22.46
C LEU A 96 -32.36 -14.82 23.04
N ARG A 97 -33.22 -14.26 23.92
CA ARG A 97 -32.93 -13.05 24.69
C ARG A 97 -31.78 -13.25 25.67
N GLY A 98 -31.68 -14.42 26.30
CA GLY A 98 -30.56 -14.81 27.16
C GLY A 98 -29.24 -14.87 26.39
N MET A 99 -29.23 -15.55 25.24
CA MET A 99 -28.07 -15.67 24.36
C MET A 99 -27.55 -14.30 23.89
N ILE A 100 -28.45 -13.41 23.46
CA ILE A 100 -28.08 -12.06 23.02
C ILE A 100 -27.49 -11.24 24.17
N ARG A 101 -28.07 -11.31 25.38
CA ARG A 101 -27.52 -10.63 26.56
C ARG A 101 -26.14 -11.16 26.94
N LEU A 102 -25.95 -12.47 26.89
CA LEU A 102 -24.66 -13.09 27.16
C LEU A 102 -23.62 -12.63 26.12
N ALA A 103 -23.99 -12.61 24.84
CA ALA A 103 -23.13 -12.10 23.79
C ALA A 103 -22.73 -10.64 24.06
N VAL A 104 -23.68 -9.75 24.36
CA VAL A 104 -23.41 -8.33 24.68
C VAL A 104 -22.53 -8.17 25.92
N ALA A 105 -22.71 -9.01 26.95
CA ALA A 105 -21.85 -8.98 28.13
C ALA A 105 -20.39 -9.36 27.82
N ILE A 106 -20.18 -10.26 26.84
CA ILE A 106 -18.87 -10.73 26.40
C ILE A 106 -18.24 -9.81 25.33
N VAL A 107 -19.02 -8.95 24.67
CA VAL A 107 -18.52 -8.04 23.61
C VAL A 107 -17.23 -7.29 23.98
N PRO A 108 -17.02 -6.76 25.21
CA PRO A 108 -15.77 -6.08 25.56
C PRO A 108 -14.51 -6.95 25.46
N ALA A 109 -14.63 -8.28 25.54
CA ALA A 109 -13.49 -9.17 25.41
C ALA A 109 -12.84 -9.11 24.02
N TYR A 110 -13.62 -8.96 22.93
CA TYR A 110 -13.07 -8.91 21.58
C TYR A 110 -12.12 -7.72 21.34
N PRO A 111 -12.48 -6.45 21.61
CA PRO A 111 -11.55 -5.34 21.44
C PRO A 111 -10.37 -5.39 22.42
N VAL A 112 -10.51 -5.99 23.61
CA VAL A 112 -9.37 -6.24 24.51
C VAL A 112 -8.38 -7.22 23.87
N LEU A 113 -8.86 -8.35 23.37
CA LEU A 113 -8.02 -9.34 22.67
C LEU A 113 -7.41 -8.77 21.38
N ALA A 114 -8.17 -7.94 20.66
CA ALA A 114 -7.67 -7.25 19.47
C ALA A 114 -6.56 -6.25 19.83
N GLY A 115 -6.73 -5.49 20.92
CA GLY A 115 -5.72 -4.59 21.45
C GLY A 115 -4.44 -5.33 21.84
N TRP A 116 -4.56 -6.50 22.48
CA TRP A 116 -3.42 -7.37 22.79
C TRP A 116 -2.70 -7.85 21.52
N ALA A 117 -3.45 -8.31 20.52
CA ALA A 117 -2.87 -8.75 19.25
C ALA A 117 -2.17 -7.61 18.48
N LEU A 118 -2.75 -6.39 18.50
CA LEU A 118 -2.12 -5.20 17.95
C LEU A 118 -0.85 -4.83 18.70
N TRP A 119 -0.87 -4.89 20.03
CA TRP A 119 0.30 -4.61 20.86
C TRP A 119 1.47 -5.52 20.53
N LEU A 120 1.25 -6.83 20.40
CA LEU A 120 2.28 -7.78 19.99
C LEU A 120 2.86 -7.41 18.62
N ARG A 121 2.02 -7.07 17.64
CA ARG A 121 2.49 -6.66 16.31
C ARG A 121 3.26 -5.34 16.32
N ILE A 122 2.82 -4.37 17.13
CA ILE A 122 3.51 -3.08 17.26
C ILE A 122 4.87 -3.28 17.94
N SER A 123 4.96 -4.14 18.95
CA SER A 123 6.23 -4.45 19.62
C SER A 123 7.22 -5.16 18.68
N GLN A 124 6.74 -6.08 17.82
CA GLN A 124 7.57 -6.86 16.91
C GLN A 124 7.95 -6.12 15.63
N TYR A 125 7.02 -5.36 15.04
CA TYR A 125 7.17 -4.78 13.71
C TYR A 125 7.16 -3.24 13.71
N GLY A 126 6.98 -2.60 14.86
CA GLY A 126 6.87 -1.15 14.99
C GLY A 126 5.52 -0.59 14.55
N TRP A 127 5.42 0.74 14.58
CA TRP A 127 4.21 1.43 14.12
C TRP A 127 4.10 1.45 12.59
N SER A 128 2.89 1.20 12.09
CA SER A 128 2.50 1.45 10.69
C SER A 128 1.20 2.25 10.66
N PRO A 129 0.87 2.93 9.55
CA PRO A 129 -0.37 3.69 9.46
C PRO A 129 -1.59 2.82 9.75
N GLU A 130 -1.64 1.61 9.18
CA GLU A 130 -2.72 0.65 9.33
C GLU A 130 -2.89 0.19 10.79
N ARG A 131 -1.77 0.00 11.51
CA ARG A 131 -1.80 -0.38 12.93
C ARG A 131 -2.31 0.76 13.81
N LEU A 132 -1.94 2.00 13.51
CA LEU A 132 -2.45 3.17 14.24
C LEU A 132 -3.97 3.30 14.07
N TYR A 133 -4.47 3.20 12.83
CA TYR A 133 -5.92 3.15 12.57
C TYR A 133 -6.59 2.00 13.33
N GLY A 134 -5.98 0.80 13.31
CA GLY A 134 -6.45 -0.35 14.07
C GLY A 134 -6.57 -0.06 15.56
N VAL A 135 -5.58 0.59 16.18
CA VAL A 135 -5.62 0.97 17.61
C VAL A 135 -6.75 1.96 17.88
N LEU A 136 -6.89 3.01 17.07
CA LEU A 136 -7.96 4.01 17.26
C LEU A 136 -9.35 3.38 17.15
N ILE A 137 -9.57 2.55 16.13
CA ILE A 137 -10.82 1.81 15.93
C ILE A 137 -11.07 0.86 17.11
N THR A 138 -10.03 0.19 17.60
CA THR A 138 -10.14 -0.71 18.76
C THR A 138 -10.55 0.04 20.02
N ILE A 139 -10.00 1.25 20.25
CA ILE A 139 -10.38 2.10 21.39
C ILE A 139 -11.85 2.51 21.30
N VAL A 140 -12.29 2.96 20.12
CA VAL A 140 -13.70 3.32 19.89
C VAL A 140 -14.61 2.11 20.13
N ALA A 141 -14.25 0.94 19.59
CA ALA A 141 -14.99 -0.30 19.78
C ALA A 141 -15.04 -0.71 21.25
N LEU A 142 -13.94 -0.54 22.00
CA LEU A 142 -13.85 -0.86 23.43
C LEU A 142 -14.76 0.03 24.27
N VAL A 143 -14.72 1.36 24.06
CA VAL A 143 -15.58 2.31 24.76
C VAL A 143 -17.06 2.00 24.49
N TRP A 144 -17.39 1.72 23.24
CA TRP A 144 -18.75 1.35 22.85
C TRP A 144 -19.18 0.02 23.49
N ALA A 145 -18.32 -1.00 23.45
CA ALA A 145 -18.54 -2.31 24.06
C ALA A 145 -18.78 -2.23 25.56
N ILE A 146 -17.94 -1.48 26.29
CA ILE A 146 -18.06 -1.31 27.74
C ILE A 146 -19.39 -0.62 28.09
N GLY A 147 -19.78 0.43 27.35
CA GLY A 147 -21.05 1.10 27.56
C GLY A 147 -22.26 0.17 27.37
N PHE A 148 -22.20 -0.73 26.39
CA PHE A 148 -23.26 -1.71 26.12
C PHE A 148 -23.27 -2.86 27.13
N CYS A 149 -22.11 -3.32 27.57
CA CYS A 149 -21.99 -4.31 28.64
C CYS A 149 -22.53 -3.75 29.97
N ALA A 150 -22.15 -2.52 30.33
CA ALA A 150 -22.67 -1.83 31.51
C ALA A 150 -24.20 -1.67 31.45
N SER A 151 -24.75 -1.31 30.28
CA SER A 151 -26.19 -1.24 30.06
C SER A 151 -26.89 -2.58 30.31
N ALA A 152 -26.34 -3.68 29.79
CA ALA A 152 -26.90 -5.02 29.95
C ALA A 152 -26.83 -5.54 31.39
N LEU A 153 -25.78 -5.17 32.14
CA LEU A 153 -25.55 -5.64 33.51
C LEU A 153 -26.30 -4.79 34.55
N ILE A 154 -26.29 -3.46 34.42
CA ILE A 154 -26.76 -2.52 35.45
C ILE A 154 -28.26 -2.20 35.30
N GLN A 155 -28.75 -1.98 34.07
CA GLN A 155 -30.14 -1.54 33.82
C GLN A 155 -30.94 -2.59 33.05
N ARG A 156 -31.07 -3.80 33.64
CA ARG A 156 -31.83 -4.94 33.07
C ARG A 156 -33.25 -4.61 32.61
N ARG A 157 -33.88 -3.56 33.15
CA ARG A 157 -35.24 -3.10 32.82
C ARG A 157 -35.29 -1.90 31.85
N GLU A 158 -34.28 -1.03 31.82
CA GLU A 158 -34.27 0.17 30.97
C GLU A 158 -32.89 0.46 30.33
N PRO A 159 -32.35 -0.46 29.51
CA PRO A 159 -31.04 -0.30 28.88
C PRO A 159 -30.96 0.92 27.95
N GLN A 160 -32.12 1.46 27.54
CA GLN A 160 -32.23 2.60 26.64
C GLN A 160 -31.64 3.91 27.21
N LYS A 161 -31.63 4.09 28.54
CA LYS A 161 -31.09 5.29 29.19
C LYS A 161 -29.59 5.42 29.00
N ILE A 162 -28.84 4.33 29.17
CA ILE A 162 -27.39 4.32 28.97
C ILE A 162 -27.04 4.44 27.48
N HIS A 163 -27.80 3.81 26.58
CA HIS A 163 -27.55 3.92 25.13
C HIS A 163 -27.65 5.36 24.63
N ALA A 164 -28.56 6.16 25.20
CA ALA A 164 -28.74 7.56 24.83
C ALA A 164 -27.49 8.43 25.09
N TYR A 165 -26.63 8.04 26.02
CA TYR A 165 -25.35 8.73 26.30
C TYR A 165 -24.17 8.06 25.59
N VAL A 166 -24.12 6.73 25.60
CA VAL A 166 -22.99 5.96 25.04
C VAL A 166 -22.87 6.16 23.52
N ILE A 167 -23.98 6.12 22.79
CA ILE A 167 -23.95 6.24 21.31
C ILE A 167 -23.39 7.61 20.87
N PRO A 168 -23.92 8.77 21.34
CA PRO A 168 -23.35 10.06 20.95
C PRO A 168 -21.92 10.27 21.50
N ALA A 169 -21.59 9.75 22.69
CA ALA A 169 -20.23 9.83 23.22
C ALA A 169 -19.22 9.08 22.34
N THR A 170 -19.53 7.86 21.91
CA THR A 170 -18.71 7.07 20.98
C THR A 170 -18.61 7.76 19.61
N GLY A 171 -19.71 8.34 19.11
CA GLY A 171 -19.71 9.13 17.88
C GLY A 171 -18.79 10.34 17.96
N LEU A 172 -18.87 11.10 19.06
CA LEU A 172 -18.01 12.26 19.32
C LEU A 172 -16.54 11.84 19.44
N LEU A 173 -16.25 10.75 20.16
CA LEU A 173 -14.89 10.19 20.26
C LEU A 173 -14.32 9.84 18.89
N SER A 174 -15.15 9.24 18.02
CA SER A 174 -14.74 8.88 16.66
C SER A 174 -14.43 10.11 15.81
N LEU A 175 -15.24 11.18 15.93
CA LEU A 175 -15.00 12.46 15.26
C LEU A 175 -13.74 13.16 15.79
N ILE A 176 -13.50 13.10 17.10
CA ILE A 176 -12.28 13.61 17.73
C ILE A 176 -11.06 12.89 17.14
N PHE A 177 -11.06 11.55 17.09
CA PHE A 177 -9.95 10.81 16.49
C PHE A 177 -9.77 11.11 15.00
N LEU A 178 -10.86 11.24 14.23
CA LEU A 178 -10.79 11.63 12.83
C LEU A 178 -10.12 13.00 12.67
N ALA A 179 -10.54 13.99 13.46
CA ALA A 179 -9.92 15.30 13.49
C ALA A 179 -8.43 15.21 13.88
N LEU A 180 -8.10 14.46 14.94
CA LEU A 180 -6.72 14.29 15.40
C LEU A 180 -5.81 13.66 14.33
N VAL A 181 -6.29 12.66 13.60
CA VAL A 181 -5.52 12.02 12.51
C VAL A 181 -5.17 13.00 11.39
N HIS A 182 -6.06 13.95 11.11
CA HIS A 182 -5.82 15.01 10.13
C HIS A 182 -4.98 16.18 10.68
N THR A 183 -4.68 16.18 11.98
CA THR A 183 -3.78 17.17 12.60
C THR A 183 -2.36 16.64 12.71
N PRO A 184 -1.35 17.52 12.80
CA PRO A 184 0.04 17.11 13.01
C PRO A 184 0.28 16.38 14.34
N VAL A 185 -0.69 16.32 15.26
CA VAL A 185 -0.54 15.62 16.55
C VAL A 185 -0.53 14.11 16.34
N LEU A 186 -1.51 13.59 15.58
CA LEU A 186 -1.73 12.15 15.40
C LEU A 186 -1.54 11.72 13.94
N ASP A 187 -0.59 12.36 13.25
CA ASP A 187 -0.20 12.01 11.89
C ASP A 187 0.34 10.56 11.82
N PRO A 188 -0.38 9.62 11.17
CA PRO A 188 0.01 8.22 11.09
C PRO A 188 1.35 8.02 10.41
N TRP A 189 1.66 8.84 9.40
CA TRP A 189 2.91 8.75 8.65
C TRP A 189 4.07 9.22 9.49
N ARG A 190 3.90 10.32 10.24
CA ARG A 190 4.93 10.81 11.16
C ARG A 190 5.29 9.78 12.22
N ILE A 191 4.30 9.18 12.87
CA ILE A 191 4.51 8.17 13.93
C ILE A 191 5.18 6.92 13.35
N SER A 192 4.72 6.48 12.17
CA SER A 192 5.28 5.30 11.51
C SER A 192 6.73 5.51 11.09
N VAL A 193 7.04 6.63 10.43
CA VAL A 193 8.42 6.97 10.03
C VAL A 193 9.32 7.10 11.26
N ALA A 194 8.88 7.80 12.31
CA ALA A 194 9.67 7.97 13.53
C ALA A 194 9.96 6.62 14.22
N SER A 195 8.94 5.76 14.38
CA SER A 195 9.12 4.43 14.95
C SER A 195 10.06 3.57 14.10
N HIS A 196 9.94 3.66 12.78
CA HIS A 196 10.72 2.83 11.87
C HIS A 196 12.19 3.27 11.79
N MET A 197 12.44 4.58 11.79
CA MET A 197 13.79 5.14 11.87
C MET A 197 14.45 4.87 13.23
N ALA A 198 13.70 5.00 14.34
CA ALA A 198 14.23 4.69 15.68
C ALA A 198 14.66 3.23 15.79
N ARG A 199 13.89 2.29 15.22
CA ARG A 199 14.27 0.86 15.23
C ARG A 199 15.51 0.56 14.40
N TYR A 200 15.72 1.30 13.31
CA TYR A 200 16.93 1.20 12.51
C TYR A 200 18.14 1.74 13.26
N GLN A 201 18.00 2.91 13.91
CA GLN A 201 19.05 3.51 14.73
C GLN A 201 19.40 2.67 15.97
N ASP A 202 18.40 2.02 16.57
CA ASP A 202 18.58 1.08 17.70
C ASP A 202 19.18 -0.28 17.26
N GLY A 203 19.45 -0.49 15.97
CA GLY A 203 19.99 -1.75 15.43
C GLY A 203 19.01 -2.93 15.48
N ARG A 204 17.72 -2.69 15.76
CA ARG A 204 16.68 -3.74 15.78
C ARG A 204 16.28 -4.20 14.38
N ILE A 205 16.56 -3.40 13.35
CA ILE A 205 16.36 -3.73 11.94
C ILE A 205 17.61 -3.37 11.13
N THR A 206 17.93 -4.16 10.12
CA THR A 206 19.10 -3.94 9.25
C THR A 206 18.77 -3.00 8.08
N ALA A 207 19.79 -2.49 7.38
CA ALA A 207 19.63 -1.62 6.22
C ALA A 207 18.74 -2.22 5.12
N ASP A 208 18.80 -3.55 4.92
CA ASP A 208 17.98 -4.27 3.93
C ASP A 208 16.52 -4.42 4.38
N GLN A 209 16.24 -4.40 5.68
CA GLN A 209 14.90 -4.50 6.23
C GLN A 209 14.16 -3.16 6.23
N VAL A 210 14.85 -2.06 5.93
CA VAL A 210 14.20 -0.75 5.90
C VAL A 210 13.25 -0.65 4.69
N SER A 211 11.96 -0.45 4.91
CA SER A 211 11.00 -0.29 3.81
C SER A 211 11.10 1.10 3.15
N LEU A 212 11.83 1.20 2.04
CA LEU A 212 11.92 2.44 1.24
C LEU A 212 10.57 2.82 0.60
N TYR A 213 9.73 1.83 0.30
CA TYR A 213 8.36 2.06 -0.21
C TYR A 213 7.48 2.80 0.80
N MET A 214 7.56 2.44 2.09
CA MET A 214 6.82 3.14 3.13
C MET A 214 7.32 4.58 3.28
N LEU A 215 8.64 4.79 3.23
CA LEU A 215 9.24 6.12 3.28
C LEU A 215 8.88 6.97 2.05
N SER A 216 8.84 6.41 0.84
CA SER A 216 8.45 7.16 -0.36
C SER A 216 7.01 7.67 -0.30
N ASN A 217 6.12 6.93 0.36
CA ASN A 217 4.70 7.26 0.45
C ASN A 217 4.38 8.20 1.63
N ALA A 218 5.31 8.38 2.57
CA ALA A 218 5.14 9.22 3.75
C ALA A 218 5.39 10.73 3.51
N GLY A 219 5.46 11.16 2.24
CA GLY A 219 5.62 12.57 1.85
C GLY A 219 6.87 13.23 2.42
N ARG A 220 6.73 14.45 2.96
CA ARG A 220 7.87 15.24 3.48
C ARG A 220 8.67 14.51 4.57
N LYS A 221 7.98 13.85 5.51
CA LYS A 221 8.63 13.15 6.63
C LYS A 221 9.38 11.92 6.15
N GLY A 222 8.81 11.21 5.17
CA GLY A 222 9.49 10.11 4.48
C GLY A 222 10.74 10.56 3.73
N ARG A 223 10.67 11.71 3.05
CA ARG A 223 11.82 12.30 2.35
C ARG A 223 12.94 12.71 3.30
N GLU A 224 12.64 13.35 4.43
CA GLU A 224 13.62 13.68 5.47
C GLU A 224 14.34 12.41 5.99
N ALA A 225 13.58 11.34 6.22
CA ALA A 225 14.14 10.05 6.61
C ALA A 225 15.03 9.44 5.50
N MET A 226 14.62 9.49 4.24
CA MET A 226 15.43 9.02 3.12
C MET A 226 16.72 9.83 2.93
N LEU A 227 16.69 11.15 3.12
CA LEU A 227 17.91 11.97 3.11
C LEU A 227 18.87 11.60 4.25
N THR A 228 18.32 11.22 5.41
CA THR A 228 19.13 10.73 6.53
C THR A 228 19.82 9.41 6.18
N LEU A 229 19.09 8.48 5.57
CA LEU A 229 19.62 7.18 5.13
C LEU A 229 20.62 7.30 3.96
N GLN A 230 20.46 8.29 3.09
CA GLN A 230 21.41 8.54 1.99
C GLN A 230 22.80 8.93 2.51
N ASN A 231 22.87 9.56 3.68
CA ASN A 231 24.12 9.96 4.32
C ASN A 231 24.65 8.92 5.32
N ASP A 232 23.96 7.79 5.50
CA ASP A 232 24.36 6.74 6.42
C ASP A 232 25.29 5.72 5.73
N PRO A 233 26.56 5.59 6.18
CA PRO A 233 27.53 4.66 5.61
C PRO A 233 27.07 3.20 5.63
N GLN A 234 26.34 2.77 6.67
CA GLN A 234 25.85 1.39 6.76
C GLN A 234 24.75 1.13 5.73
N PHE A 235 23.89 2.11 5.49
CA PHE A 235 22.79 1.98 4.54
C PHE A 235 23.27 1.98 3.08
N ILE A 236 24.20 2.87 2.74
CA ILE A 236 24.72 3.02 1.37
C ILE A 236 25.78 1.97 1.02
N SER A 237 26.28 1.20 1.98
CA SER A 237 27.23 0.11 1.75
C SER A 237 26.69 -0.93 0.75
N ASN A 238 25.37 -1.09 0.65
CA ASN A 238 24.72 -1.93 -0.34
C ASN A 238 24.42 -1.12 -1.61
N PRO A 239 25.09 -1.40 -2.76
CA PRO A 239 24.88 -0.66 -4.00
C PRO A 239 23.45 -0.74 -4.55
N LYS A 240 22.67 -1.78 -4.19
CA LYS A 240 21.25 -1.87 -4.53
C LYS A 240 20.42 -0.82 -3.78
N ARG A 241 20.68 -0.67 -2.48
CA ARG A 241 19.96 0.25 -1.59
C ARG A 241 20.27 1.70 -1.88
N GLN A 242 21.54 1.99 -2.17
CA GLN A 242 21.96 3.31 -2.64
C GLN A 242 21.26 3.71 -3.95
N ARG A 243 21.08 2.78 -4.89
CA ARG A 243 20.32 3.02 -6.13
C ARG A 243 18.84 3.28 -5.86
N GLU A 244 18.19 2.43 -5.06
CA GLU A 244 16.78 2.58 -4.71
C GLU A 244 16.48 3.93 -4.06
N ILE A 245 17.31 4.38 -3.11
CA ILE A 245 17.08 5.64 -2.41
C ILE A 245 17.33 6.86 -3.30
N ASN A 246 18.36 6.82 -4.14
CA ASN A 246 18.65 7.90 -5.09
C ASN A 246 17.52 8.05 -6.11
N GLY A 247 17.00 6.94 -6.66
CA GLY A 247 15.86 6.97 -7.59
C GLY A 247 14.56 7.47 -6.96
N LEU A 248 14.31 7.18 -5.68
CA LEU A 248 13.12 7.69 -4.98
C LEU A 248 13.25 9.18 -4.63
N LEU A 249 14.46 9.64 -4.33
CA LEU A 249 14.74 11.06 -4.06
C LEU A 249 14.71 11.91 -5.34
N SER A 250 15.21 11.39 -6.48
CA SER A 250 15.16 12.07 -7.78
C SER A 250 13.72 12.26 -8.28
N ARG A 251 12.90 11.19 -8.19
CA ARG A 251 11.49 11.20 -8.61
C ARG A 251 10.64 12.26 -7.90
N ASN A 252 10.96 12.54 -6.64
CA ASN A 252 10.26 13.51 -5.80
C ASN A 252 10.94 14.90 -5.74
N ALA A 253 12.14 15.05 -6.32
CA ALA A 253 12.84 16.34 -6.39
C ALA A 253 12.29 17.24 -7.50
N GLY A 254 11.68 16.66 -8.54
CA GLY A 254 11.03 17.40 -9.61
C GLY A 254 9.52 17.48 -9.42
N GLY A 255 9.00 18.65 -9.03
CA GLY A 255 7.72 19.09 -9.59
C GLY A 255 7.92 19.16 -11.11
N ALA A 256 7.63 18.05 -11.80
CA ALA A 256 8.11 17.83 -13.16
C ALA A 256 7.52 18.86 -14.14
N GLY A 257 8.37 19.76 -14.63
CA GLY A 257 8.33 20.04 -16.06
C GLY A 257 8.48 18.69 -16.75
N LYS A 258 7.43 18.25 -17.45
CA LYS A 258 7.42 16.94 -18.13
C LYS A 258 8.68 16.84 -18.99
N MET A 259 9.54 15.85 -18.73
CA MET A 259 10.65 15.53 -19.63
C MET A 259 10.06 15.33 -21.03
N THR A 260 10.58 16.05 -22.02
CA THR A 260 10.12 15.95 -23.41
C THR A 260 11.14 15.19 -24.25
N ALA A 261 10.70 14.61 -25.37
CA ALA A 261 11.59 13.91 -26.30
C ALA A 261 12.76 14.80 -26.73
N ALA A 262 12.51 16.10 -26.96
CA ALA A 262 13.53 17.06 -27.36
C ALA A 262 14.54 17.39 -26.25
N MET A 263 14.14 17.31 -24.98
CA MET A 263 15.06 17.46 -23.86
C MET A 263 15.94 16.22 -23.70
N LEU A 264 15.35 15.03 -23.87
CA LEU A 264 16.06 13.75 -23.80
C LEU A 264 17.10 13.62 -24.92
N GLU A 265 16.74 14.02 -26.14
CA GLU A 265 17.63 14.07 -27.29
C GLU A 265 18.88 14.93 -27.05
N LYS A 266 18.75 16.02 -26.26
CA LYS A 266 19.89 16.87 -25.88
C LYS A 266 20.74 16.30 -24.74
N GLN A 267 20.17 15.42 -23.92
CA GLN A 267 20.84 14.82 -22.76
C GLN A 267 21.65 13.58 -23.13
N VAL A 268 21.24 12.85 -24.17
CA VAL A 268 21.88 11.62 -24.61
C VAL A 268 22.93 11.91 -25.67
N GLN A 269 24.16 11.40 -25.49
CA GLN A 269 25.21 11.52 -26.50
C GLN A 269 25.10 10.40 -27.53
N LEU A 270 25.36 10.70 -28.80
CA LEU A 270 25.40 9.73 -29.88
C LEU A 270 26.84 9.29 -30.14
N ALA A 271 27.08 7.98 -30.22
CA ALA A 271 28.38 7.44 -30.58
C ALA A 271 28.69 7.66 -32.08
N PRO A 272 29.97 7.68 -32.48
CA PRO A 272 30.36 7.73 -33.89
C PRO A 272 29.75 6.55 -34.67
N GLY A 273 29.04 6.86 -35.76
CA GLY A 273 28.35 5.87 -36.58
C GLY A 273 26.89 5.60 -36.19
N MET A 274 26.38 6.18 -35.10
CA MET A 274 24.96 6.18 -34.79
C MET A 274 24.23 7.15 -35.73
N ALA A 275 23.27 6.65 -36.51
CA ALA A 275 22.33 7.51 -37.22
C ALA A 275 21.44 8.23 -36.21
N HIS A 276 21.07 9.49 -36.50
CA HIS A 276 20.24 10.27 -35.60
C HIS A 276 18.86 9.59 -35.45
N PRO A 277 18.45 9.15 -34.24
CA PRO A 277 17.19 8.45 -34.06
C PRO A 277 15.99 9.32 -34.40
N ASP A 278 14.93 8.71 -34.89
CA ASP A 278 13.71 9.41 -35.25
C ASP A 278 12.88 9.80 -34.00
N LYS A 279 11.87 10.65 -34.19
CA LYS A 279 11.03 11.11 -33.06
C LYS A 279 10.33 9.96 -32.34
N THR A 280 10.01 8.86 -33.03
CA THR A 280 9.33 7.73 -32.41
C THR A 280 10.23 6.97 -31.43
N PHE A 281 11.54 6.91 -31.69
CA PHE A 281 12.52 6.38 -30.74
C PHE A 281 12.51 7.16 -29.42
N TRP A 282 12.64 8.49 -29.49
CA TRP A 282 12.66 9.34 -28.29
C TRP A 282 11.36 9.26 -27.50
N GLN A 283 10.21 9.07 -28.17
CA GLN A 283 8.93 8.81 -27.50
C GLN A 283 8.90 7.44 -26.83
N ALA A 284 9.42 6.40 -27.48
CA ALA A 284 9.54 5.07 -26.90
C ALA A 284 10.47 5.08 -25.67
N MET A 285 11.54 5.86 -25.70
CA MET A 285 12.35 6.12 -24.53
C MET A 285 11.50 6.78 -23.45
N LEU A 286 10.84 7.92 -23.70
CA LEU A 286 10.04 8.65 -22.70
C LEU A 286 9.04 7.77 -21.94
N SER A 287 8.43 6.78 -22.58
CA SER A 287 7.54 5.82 -21.91
C SER A 287 8.21 5.06 -20.75
N ASN A 288 9.55 4.97 -20.78
CA ASN A 288 10.41 4.35 -19.79
C ASN A 288 11.35 5.36 -19.11
N GLN A 289 10.92 6.62 -18.92
CA GLN A 289 11.75 7.71 -18.39
C GLN A 289 12.57 7.37 -17.13
N TYR A 290 12.01 6.56 -16.24
CA TYR A 290 12.67 6.13 -15.01
C TYR A 290 14.03 5.44 -15.23
N ARG A 291 14.27 4.85 -16.42
CA ARG A 291 15.52 4.16 -16.76
C ARG A 291 16.67 5.10 -17.12
N PHE A 292 16.39 6.40 -17.28
CA PHE A 292 17.38 7.36 -17.77
C PHE A 292 17.22 8.76 -17.17
N GLU A 293 16.53 8.87 -16.01
CA GLU A 293 16.39 10.15 -15.28
C GLU A 293 17.73 10.77 -14.89
N SER A 294 18.76 9.96 -14.69
CA SER A 294 20.11 10.40 -14.34
C SER A 294 20.97 10.72 -15.57
N CYS A 295 20.43 10.64 -16.79
CA CYS A 295 21.13 11.11 -17.97
C CYS A 295 21.30 12.63 -17.92
N ASP A 296 22.54 13.06 -17.99
CA ASP A 296 22.91 14.47 -17.99
C ASP A 296 24.00 14.69 -19.04
N SER A 297 23.74 15.62 -19.96
CA SER A 297 24.70 15.97 -21.00
C SER A 297 25.96 16.60 -20.42
N ALA A 298 25.86 17.34 -19.31
CA ALA A 298 27.02 17.96 -18.66
C ALA A 298 27.97 16.89 -18.10
N GLN A 299 27.43 15.78 -17.60
CA GLN A 299 28.21 14.67 -17.05
C GLN A 299 28.65 13.64 -18.10
N SER A 300 28.15 13.74 -19.34
CA SER A 300 28.46 12.80 -20.43
C SER A 300 28.22 11.33 -20.06
N ASN A 301 27.22 11.09 -19.21
CA ASN A 301 27.00 9.82 -18.54
C ASN A 301 26.02 8.89 -19.29
N CYS A 302 25.50 9.32 -20.44
CA CYS A 302 24.64 8.52 -21.31
C CYS A 302 25.14 8.53 -22.75
N LEU A 303 25.43 7.34 -23.29
CA LEU A 303 25.85 7.14 -24.67
C LEU A 303 24.91 6.18 -25.38
N LEU A 304 24.37 6.59 -26.52
CA LEU A 304 23.62 5.74 -27.44
C LEU A 304 24.51 5.31 -28.60
N MET A 305 24.57 4.02 -28.88
CA MET A 305 25.39 3.47 -29.96
C MET A 305 24.66 2.36 -30.73
N PRO A 306 24.99 2.15 -32.03
CA PRO A 306 24.45 1.05 -32.80
C PRO A 306 25.23 -0.22 -32.46
N LEU A 307 24.53 -1.31 -32.15
CA LEU A 307 25.13 -2.62 -31.95
C LEU A 307 24.17 -3.70 -32.46
N ASP A 308 24.62 -4.52 -33.40
CA ASP A 308 23.87 -5.66 -33.90
C ASP A 308 23.98 -6.83 -32.91
N LEU A 309 22.93 -7.01 -32.10
CA LEU A 309 22.87 -7.98 -31.00
C LEU A 309 22.37 -9.36 -31.45
N ASN A 310 21.70 -9.45 -32.59
CA ASN A 310 21.08 -10.68 -33.09
C ASN A 310 21.73 -11.21 -34.39
N SER A 311 22.70 -10.46 -34.95
CA SER A 311 23.39 -10.74 -36.21
C SER A 311 22.51 -10.74 -37.46
N ASP A 312 21.41 -9.96 -37.46
CA ASP A 312 20.50 -9.82 -38.61
C ASP A 312 20.93 -8.70 -39.60
N GLY A 313 22.03 -8.00 -39.31
CA GLY A 313 22.55 -6.89 -40.11
C GLY A 313 21.86 -5.55 -39.88
N LYS A 314 20.88 -5.47 -38.97
CA LYS A 314 20.21 -4.24 -38.55
C LYS A 314 20.58 -3.95 -37.08
N PRO A 315 21.42 -2.95 -36.82
CA PRO A 315 21.88 -2.69 -35.47
C PRO A 315 20.75 -2.19 -34.56
N GLU A 316 20.68 -2.73 -33.35
CA GLU A 316 19.87 -2.17 -32.27
C GLU A 316 20.50 -0.89 -31.71
N ALA A 317 19.64 -0.02 -31.17
CA ALA A 317 20.04 1.19 -30.48
C ALA A 317 20.31 0.86 -29.01
N VAL A 318 21.59 0.82 -28.61
CA VAL A 318 22.02 0.43 -27.26
C VAL A 318 22.46 1.66 -26.47
N LEU A 319 21.74 1.95 -25.39
CA LEU A 319 22.03 3.04 -24.47
C LEU A 319 22.87 2.51 -23.30
N PHE A 320 24.04 3.10 -23.10
CA PHE A 320 24.92 2.91 -21.96
C PHE A 320 24.74 4.07 -21.00
N GLN A 321 24.45 3.75 -19.74
CA GLN A 321 24.16 4.73 -18.72
C GLN A 321 25.10 4.51 -17.53
N PHE A 322 26.11 5.37 -17.41
CA PHE A 322 27.27 5.15 -16.55
C PHE A 322 27.01 5.46 -15.07
N THR A 323 26.04 6.34 -14.77
CA THR A 323 25.65 6.69 -13.39
C THR A 323 24.97 5.52 -12.69
N ASP A 324 23.89 4.97 -13.29
CA ASP A 324 23.18 3.83 -12.69
C ASP A 324 23.74 2.48 -13.16
N ARG A 325 24.79 2.51 -14.00
CA ARG A 325 25.52 1.35 -14.52
C ARG A 325 24.62 0.35 -15.23
N THR A 326 23.69 0.86 -16.03
CA THR A 326 22.73 0.08 -16.81
C THR A 326 23.03 0.15 -18.31
N ILE A 327 22.55 -0.86 -19.03
CA ILE A 327 22.57 -0.90 -20.49
C ILE A 327 21.17 -1.30 -20.94
N VAL A 328 20.59 -0.57 -21.89
CA VAL A 328 19.27 -0.88 -22.45
C VAL A 328 19.35 -0.89 -23.97
N ALA A 329 18.87 -1.95 -24.59
CA ALA A 329 18.83 -2.11 -26.03
C ALA A 329 17.40 -1.91 -26.55
N TYR A 330 17.27 -1.15 -27.63
CA TYR A 330 16.02 -0.92 -28.34
C TYR A 330 16.11 -1.44 -29.76
N THR A 331 15.06 -2.13 -30.21
CA THR A 331 14.90 -2.61 -31.58
C THR A 331 13.72 -1.90 -32.25
N GLN A 332 13.86 -1.63 -33.55
CA GLN A 332 12.80 -1.05 -34.36
C GLN A 332 11.99 -2.15 -35.03
N THR A 333 10.67 -2.13 -34.85
CA THR A 333 9.76 -3.16 -35.40
C THR A 333 8.60 -2.53 -36.13
N ASN A 334 7.77 -3.33 -36.81
CA ASN A 334 6.67 -2.82 -37.65
C ASN A 334 5.66 -1.96 -36.88
N THR A 335 5.57 -2.15 -35.56
CA THR A 335 4.68 -1.39 -34.66
C THR A 335 5.38 -0.26 -33.92
N GLY A 336 6.67 -0.02 -34.19
CA GLY A 336 7.50 1.00 -33.55
C GLY A 336 8.70 0.45 -32.79
N TRP A 337 9.36 1.32 -32.04
CA TRP A 337 10.50 0.98 -31.19
C TRP A 337 10.06 0.29 -29.90
N ARG A 338 10.77 -0.78 -29.54
CA ARG A 338 10.56 -1.53 -28.29
C ARG A 338 11.89 -1.91 -27.65
N ILE A 339 11.86 -2.17 -26.35
CA ILE A 339 13.02 -2.68 -25.63
C ILE A 339 13.28 -4.13 -26.11
N ALA A 340 14.48 -4.39 -26.59
CA ALA A 340 14.97 -5.71 -26.98
C ALA A 340 15.61 -6.45 -25.79
N GLY A 341 16.16 -5.71 -24.82
CA GLY A 341 16.73 -6.26 -23.61
C GLY A 341 17.41 -5.19 -22.76
N ASP A 342 17.81 -5.58 -21.56
CA ASP A 342 18.57 -4.73 -20.67
C ASP A 342 19.55 -5.52 -19.79
N ALA A 343 20.56 -4.84 -19.29
CA ALA A 343 21.54 -5.36 -18.35
C ALA A 343 21.70 -4.37 -17.19
N TRP A 344 21.51 -4.85 -15.96
CA TRP A 344 21.63 -4.06 -14.73
C TRP A 344 23.00 -4.19 -14.05
N LYS A 345 23.95 -4.86 -14.71
CA LYS A 345 25.30 -5.11 -14.20
C LYS A 345 26.34 -4.84 -15.29
N MET A 346 26.77 -3.59 -15.37
CA MET A 346 27.93 -3.19 -16.17
C MET A 346 29.23 -3.61 -15.45
N PRO A 347 30.26 -4.14 -16.16
CA PRO A 347 31.54 -4.52 -15.54
C PRO A 347 32.17 -3.37 -14.75
N GLU A 348 32.55 -3.59 -13.48
CA GLU A 348 32.96 -2.51 -12.55
C GLU A 348 34.00 -1.56 -13.12
N ALA A 349 35.01 -2.08 -13.81
CA ALA A 349 36.05 -1.29 -14.46
C ALA A 349 35.51 -0.40 -15.60
N LEU A 350 34.45 -0.81 -16.29
CA LEU A 350 33.95 -0.13 -17.49
C LEU A 350 33.48 1.29 -17.15
N THR A 351 34.28 2.26 -17.57
CA THR A 351 33.98 3.69 -17.55
C THR A 351 33.68 4.19 -18.97
N ARG A 352 33.16 5.42 -19.08
CA ARG A 352 32.92 6.09 -20.39
C ARG A 352 34.18 6.08 -21.27
N GLY A 353 35.32 6.48 -20.70
CA GLY A 353 36.59 6.53 -21.42
C GLY A 353 37.14 5.16 -21.82
N GLU A 354 36.87 4.13 -21.02
CA GLU A 354 37.21 2.75 -21.38
C GLU A 354 36.34 2.22 -22.52
N LEU A 355 35.03 2.51 -22.50
CA LEU A 355 34.15 2.15 -23.60
C LEU A 355 34.59 2.84 -24.90
N ASP A 356 34.93 4.14 -24.85
CA ASP A 356 35.45 4.85 -26.03
C ASP A 356 36.77 4.25 -26.55
N ARG A 357 37.66 3.81 -25.65
CA ARG A 357 38.88 3.09 -26.02
C ARG A 357 38.54 1.75 -26.68
N ALA A 358 37.59 1.01 -26.14
CA ALA A 358 37.14 -0.26 -26.70
C ALA A 358 36.49 -0.11 -28.08
N LEU A 359 35.72 0.96 -28.28
CA LEU A 359 35.11 1.32 -29.57
C LEU A 359 36.19 1.64 -30.62
N ARG A 360 37.17 2.49 -30.28
CA ARG A 360 38.30 2.79 -31.18
C ARG A 360 39.11 1.55 -31.57
N GLN A 361 39.25 0.61 -30.63
CA GLN A 361 39.95 -0.66 -30.87
C GLN A 361 39.07 -1.74 -31.52
N ARG A 362 37.79 -1.46 -31.84
CA ARG A 362 36.81 -2.43 -32.36
C ARG A 362 36.69 -3.70 -31.49
N LYS A 363 36.80 -3.53 -30.17
CA LYS A 363 36.70 -4.60 -29.17
C LYS A 363 35.30 -4.81 -28.61
N VAL A 364 34.37 -3.90 -28.89
CA VAL A 364 32.96 -4.08 -28.55
C VAL A 364 32.35 -5.03 -29.58
N LYS A 365 31.87 -6.19 -29.12
CA LYS A 365 31.27 -7.22 -29.96
C LYS A 365 30.02 -7.75 -29.29
N SER A 366 29.01 -8.12 -30.07
CA SER A 366 27.88 -8.89 -29.59
C SER A 366 28.31 -10.33 -29.32
N VAL A 367 27.71 -10.94 -28.30
CA VAL A 367 27.92 -12.33 -27.92
C VAL A 367 26.55 -12.97 -27.77
N VAL A 368 26.31 -14.04 -28.53
CA VAL A 368 25.04 -14.79 -28.47
C VAL A 368 24.92 -15.44 -27.09
N LYS A 369 23.71 -15.40 -26.50
CA LYS A 369 23.45 -16.09 -25.23
C LYS A 369 23.74 -17.59 -25.38
N PRO A 370 24.36 -18.22 -24.36
CA PRO A 370 24.68 -19.65 -24.44
C PRO A 370 23.45 -20.55 -24.37
N TRP A 371 22.34 -20.06 -23.83
CA TRP A 371 21.07 -20.79 -23.71
C TRP A 371 20.00 -20.18 -24.62
N ALA A 372 19.22 -21.05 -25.27
CA ALA A 372 18.15 -20.69 -26.19
C ALA A 372 16.80 -20.51 -25.48
N ASP A 373 15.83 -19.91 -26.16
CA ASP A 373 14.44 -19.88 -25.67
C ASP A 373 13.75 -21.24 -25.88
N ILE A 374 12.61 -21.45 -25.21
CA ILE A 374 11.85 -22.69 -25.33
C ILE A 374 10.78 -22.50 -26.42
N GLU A 375 10.51 -23.53 -27.22
CA GLU A 375 9.37 -23.56 -28.13
C GLU A 375 8.32 -24.55 -27.63
N ILE A 376 7.07 -24.12 -27.51
CA ILE A 376 5.94 -24.95 -27.10
C ILE A 376 4.82 -24.75 -28.12
N PHE A 377 4.48 -25.79 -28.88
CA PHE A 377 3.45 -25.75 -29.93
C PHE A 377 3.68 -24.68 -31.02
N GLY A 378 4.94 -24.39 -31.38
CA GLY A 378 5.27 -23.32 -32.33
C GLY A 378 5.24 -21.91 -31.75
N GLU A 379 4.89 -21.76 -30.46
CA GLU A 379 5.01 -20.50 -29.74
C GLU A 379 6.34 -20.44 -28.99
N ARG A 380 7.08 -19.34 -29.20
CA ARG A 380 8.33 -19.06 -28.49
C ARG A 380 8.02 -18.57 -27.08
N VAL A 381 8.66 -19.19 -26.10
CA VAL A 381 8.64 -18.82 -24.69
C VAL A 381 10.00 -18.23 -24.32
N ASP A 382 10.04 -16.92 -24.16
CA ASP A 382 11.27 -16.16 -23.87
C ASP A 382 11.84 -16.55 -22.50
N MET A 383 13.11 -16.96 -22.49
CA MET A 383 13.83 -17.35 -21.28
C MET A 383 14.70 -16.20 -20.76
N SER A 384 14.40 -15.75 -19.53
CA SER A 384 15.24 -14.80 -18.80
C SER A 384 16.23 -15.55 -17.91
N TYR A 385 17.50 -15.55 -18.29
CA TYR A 385 18.57 -16.17 -17.52
C TYR A 385 19.10 -15.20 -16.47
N ASP A 386 19.04 -15.58 -15.19
CA ASP A 386 19.56 -14.78 -14.09
C ASP A 386 21.09 -14.71 -14.16
N SER A 387 21.66 -13.52 -14.10
CA SER A 387 23.12 -13.29 -14.18
C SER A 387 23.84 -13.66 -12.87
N TYR A 388 23.77 -14.92 -12.43
CA TYR A 388 24.75 -15.45 -11.50
C TYR A 388 26.01 -15.78 -12.29
N ASN A 389 27.02 -14.95 -12.08
CA ASN A 389 28.38 -15.15 -12.55
C ASN A 389 28.99 -16.37 -11.81
N ASN A 390 28.46 -17.57 -12.05
CA ASN A 390 29.06 -18.81 -11.57
C ASN A 390 30.24 -19.12 -12.48
N ALA A 391 31.45 -18.95 -11.95
CA ALA A 391 32.70 -19.34 -12.60
C ALA A 391 32.76 -20.84 -12.95
N GLN A 392 31.79 -21.65 -12.53
CA GLN A 392 31.66 -23.07 -12.86
C GLN A 392 31.16 -23.37 -14.29
N TRP A 393 30.74 -22.36 -15.05
CA TRP A 393 30.15 -22.56 -16.38
C TRP A 393 30.79 -21.70 -17.48
N ARG A 394 32.11 -21.42 -17.36
CA ARG A 394 32.93 -20.89 -18.45
C ARG A 394 33.80 -21.97 -19.05
#